data_AF-A0A554JBN9-F1
#
_entry.id   AF-A0A554JBN9-F1
#
_cell.length_a   1.000
_cell.length_b   1.000
_cell.length_c   1.000
_cell.angle_alpha   90.00
_cell.angle_beta   90.00
_cell.angle_gamma   90.00
#
_symmetry.space_group_name_H-M   'P 1'
#
loop_
_entity.id
_entity.type
_entity.pdbx_description
1 polymer ?
#
loop_
_entity_poly.entity_id
_entity_poly.type
_entity_poly.pdbx_seq_one_letter_code
_entity_poly.pdbx_strand_id
1 'polypeptide(L)'
;MKLTDIQEYFLNLSSADNFEAIKLQADGVIQAGDPADAEDFLNLLSKSLSTQGASVQSSNPQLYDQYEVMWTLLAFKAFPTLESNDQENLLKTRFLFAIQNGFNPDALVNEYFLDYKDDSVVKNKFSIFVKYLGMNAERLGSNTVEVEGKKYLPELRYWIQDYSKFPSKTPKRGSVERLAYINQSGNVRSLTQVYRQALMKVLKFYDDLVNVDRPRKVVDEEDLEDAREDMEVLAQAWQEAQGGAPLVSQAPNQQVGLNIDQKLQDLRNRVGR
;
A
#
# COMPACT_ATOMS: atom_id res chain seq x y z
N MET A 1 16.53 -13.46 9.44
CA MET A 1 16.41 -13.37 10.92
C MET A 1 15.16 -14.13 11.29
N LYS A 2 15.16 -14.99 12.31
CA LYS A 2 13.91 -15.67 12.68
C LYS A 2 13.04 -14.70 13.46
N LEU A 3 11.72 -14.85 13.37
CA LEU A 3 10.76 -14.02 14.11
C LEU A 3 10.97 -14.11 15.65
N THR A 4 11.64 -15.17 16.13
CA THR A 4 12.06 -15.32 17.52
C THR A 4 13.11 -14.29 17.95
N ASP A 5 13.97 -13.88 17.03
CA ASP A 5 15.12 -13.03 17.33
C ASP A 5 14.71 -11.56 17.51
N ILE A 6 13.50 -11.18 17.06
CA ILE A 6 13.03 -9.79 17.09
C ILE A 6 12.18 -9.48 18.34
N GLN A 7 11.77 -10.49 19.10
CA GLN A 7 10.84 -10.33 20.23
C GLN A 7 11.40 -9.43 21.33
N GLU A 8 12.72 -9.39 21.50
CA GLU A 8 13.38 -8.52 22.48
C GLU A 8 13.16 -7.03 22.19
N TYR A 9 13.10 -6.63 20.90
CA TYR A 9 12.91 -5.24 20.51
C TYR A 9 11.50 -4.73 20.89
N PHE A 10 10.51 -5.62 20.89
CA PHE A 10 9.13 -5.32 21.26
C PHE A 10 8.92 -5.07 22.76
N LEU A 11 9.90 -5.40 23.61
CA LEU A 11 9.81 -5.17 25.06
C LEU A 11 9.86 -3.69 25.45
N ASN A 12 10.38 -2.82 24.57
CA ASN A 12 10.44 -1.37 24.80
C ASN A 12 10.21 -0.61 23.49
N LEU A 13 8.95 -0.27 23.22
CA LEU A 13 8.57 0.46 22.01
C LEU A 13 9.03 1.93 22.00
N SER A 14 9.51 2.45 23.15
CA SER A 14 9.99 3.84 23.25
C SER A 14 11.47 3.99 22.87
N SER A 15 12.19 2.88 22.68
CA SER A 15 13.60 2.89 22.26
C SER A 15 13.73 3.15 20.76
N ALA A 16 14.53 4.14 20.38
CA ALA A 16 14.79 4.45 18.97
C ALA A 16 15.50 3.29 18.25
N ASP A 17 16.48 2.65 18.91
CA ASP A 17 17.21 1.52 18.35
C ASP A 17 16.27 0.31 18.12
N ASN A 18 15.35 0.07 19.06
CA ASN A 18 14.36 -0.98 18.91
C ASN A 18 13.38 -0.67 17.76
N PHE A 19 12.97 0.59 17.64
CA PHE A 19 12.10 1.02 16.55
C PHE A 19 12.75 0.77 15.18
N GLU A 20 14.01 1.18 14.99
CA GLU A 20 14.71 0.97 13.72
C GLU A 20 14.85 -0.52 13.38
N ALA A 21 15.16 -1.37 14.38
CA ALA A 21 15.21 -2.81 14.19
C ALA A 21 13.84 -3.40 13.80
N ILE A 22 12.76 -3.01 14.50
CA ILE A 22 11.40 -3.44 14.19
C ILE A 22 11.00 -2.97 12.79
N LYS A 23 11.25 -1.70 12.47
CA LYS A 23 10.93 -1.10 11.18
C LYS A 23 11.63 -1.81 10.02
N LEU A 24 12.93 -2.08 10.14
CA LEU A 24 13.68 -2.79 9.12
C LEU A 24 13.08 -4.18 8.82
N GLN A 25 12.67 -4.90 9.85
CA GLN A 25 12.06 -6.22 9.69
C GLN A 25 10.65 -6.13 9.12
N ALA A 26 9.84 -5.18 9.60
CA ALA A 26 8.49 -4.94 9.08
C ALA A 26 8.52 -4.55 7.61
N ASP A 27 9.43 -3.66 7.21
CA ASP A 27 9.61 -3.25 5.80
C ASP A 27 9.94 -4.47 4.92
N GLY A 28 10.80 -5.37 5.41
CA GLY A 28 11.11 -6.64 4.72
C GLY A 28 9.90 -7.56 4.56
N VAL A 29 9.09 -7.71 5.61
CA VAL A 29 7.87 -8.54 5.59
C VAL A 29 6.80 -7.92 4.68
N ILE A 30 6.59 -6.60 4.74
CA ILE A 30 5.63 -5.89 3.90
C ILE A 30 5.98 -6.04 2.41
N GLN A 31 7.27 -5.96 2.07
CA GLN A 31 7.72 -5.99 0.67
C GLN A 31 7.81 -7.41 0.10
N ALA A 32 8.28 -8.38 0.88
CA ALA A 32 8.68 -9.70 0.37
C ALA A 32 8.20 -10.89 1.22
N GLY A 33 7.62 -10.64 2.40
CA GLY A 33 7.06 -11.70 3.24
C GLY A 33 5.79 -12.28 2.64
N ASP A 34 5.42 -13.48 3.09
CA ASP A 34 4.11 -14.04 2.81
C ASP A 34 3.05 -13.49 3.79
N PRO A 35 1.74 -13.68 3.52
CA PRO A 35 0.69 -13.21 4.41
C PRO A 35 0.76 -13.76 5.84
N ALA A 36 1.28 -14.98 6.06
CA ALA A 36 1.36 -15.59 7.38
C ALA A 36 2.49 -14.96 8.22
N ASP A 37 3.65 -14.71 7.61
CA ASP A 37 4.75 -13.95 8.23
C ASP A 37 4.28 -12.55 8.65
N ALA A 38 3.48 -11.89 7.80
CA ALA A 38 2.89 -10.59 8.09
C ALA A 38 1.91 -10.64 9.27
N GLU A 39 1.09 -11.68 9.36
CA GLU A 39 0.17 -11.88 10.49
C GLU A 39 0.90 -12.13 11.81
N ASP A 40 1.93 -12.97 11.80
CA ASP A 40 2.77 -13.23 12.97
C ASP A 40 3.42 -11.93 13.49
N PHE A 41 3.96 -11.13 12.57
CA PHE A 41 4.54 -9.83 12.92
C PHE A 41 3.48 -8.85 13.43
N LEU A 42 2.33 -8.78 12.76
CA LEU A 42 1.20 -7.95 13.16
C LEU A 42 0.74 -8.29 14.59
N ASN A 43 0.68 -9.57 14.93
CA ASN A 43 0.27 -10.05 16.26
C ASN A 43 1.27 -9.62 17.35
N LEU A 44 2.57 -9.72 17.07
CA LEU A 44 3.61 -9.23 17.98
C LEU A 44 3.52 -7.71 18.21
N LEU A 45 3.37 -6.94 17.13
CA LEU A 45 3.24 -5.49 17.21
C LEU A 45 1.95 -5.09 17.94
N SER A 46 0.83 -5.72 17.64
CA SER A 46 -0.47 -5.49 18.29
C SER A 46 -0.40 -5.72 19.80
N LYS A 47 0.21 -6.83 20.23
CA LYS A 47 0.41 -7.15 21.65
C LYS A 47 1.26 -6.10 22.36
N SER A 48 2.27 -5.58 21.68
CA SER A 48 3.19 -4.60 22.24
C SER A 48 2.53 -3.22 22.35
N LEU A 49 1.78 -2.82 21.32
CA LEU A 49 0.99 -1.58 21.32
C LEU A 49 -0.16 -1.63 22.34
N SER A 50 -0.81 -2.77 22.55
CA SER A 50 -1.86 -2.87 23.59
C SER A 50 -1.30 -2.72 25.00
N THR A 51 -0.02 -3.07 25.21
CA THR A 51 0.64 -2.98 26.52
C THR A 51 1.29 -1.60 26.75
N GLN A 52 1.96 -1.05 25.73
CA GLN A 52 2.82 0.13 25.85
C GLN A 52 2.33 1.33 25.04
N GLY A 53 1.36 1.15 24.14
CA GLY A 53 0.95 2.15 23.14
C GLY A 53 0.52 3.48 23.74
N ALA A 54 -0.28 3.47 24.82
CA ALA A 54 -0.70 4.71 25.50
C ALA A 54 0.50 5.50 26.07
N SER A 55 1.52 4.80 26.58
CA SER A 55 2.76 5.42 27.07
C SER A 55 3.58 6.01 25.93
N VAL A 56 3.74 5.26 24.83
CA VAL A 56 4.44 5.74 23.62
C VAL A 56 3.72 6.94 23.03
N GLN A 57 2.39 6.88 22.90
CA GLN A 57 1.58 7.98 22.38
C GLN A 57 1.70 9.25 23.23
N SER A 58 1.75 9.11 24.56
CA SER A 58 1.86 10.26 25.47
C SER A 58 3.27 10.88 25.48
N SER A 59 4.30 10.05 25.36
CA SER A 59 5.71 10.48 25.45
C SER A 59 6.30 10.89 24.11
N ASN A 60 5.94 10.21 23.03
CA ASN A 60 6.41 10.43 21.67
C ASN A 60 5.29 10.11 20.64
N PRO A 61 4.34 11.03 20.42
CA PRO A 61 3.23 10.84 19.50
C PRO A 61 3.67 10.50 18.07
N GLN A 62 4.75 11.11 17.58
CA GLN A 62 5.24 10.86 16.22
C GLN A 62 5.72 9.42 16.03
N LEU A 63 6.36 8.84 17.05
CA LEU A 63 6.78 7.44 17.03
C LEU A 63 5.56 6.50 17.06
N TYR A 64 4.55 6.84 17.85
CA TYR A 64 3.28 6.10 17.86
C TYR A 64 2.62 6.10 16.47
N ASP A 65 2.57 7.26 15.80
CA ASP A 65 2.02 7.38 14.45
C ASP A 65 2.78 6.49 13.45
N GLN A 66 4.10 6.37 13.58
CA GLN A 66 4.90 5.47 12.74
C GLN A 66 4.59 4.00 12.98
N TYR A 67 4.35 3.59 14.23
CA TYR A 67 3.87 2.25 14.54
C TYR A 67 2.47 1.99 13.98
N GLU A 68 1.56 2.96 14.03
CA GLU A 68 0.21 2.83 13.43
C GLU A 68 0.27 2.64 11.91
N VAL A 69 1.17 3.36 11.24
CA VAL A 69 1.43 3.16 9.81
C VAL A 69 1.92 1.74 9.55
N MET A 70 2.96 1.32 10.26
CA MET A 70 3.54 -0.02 10.12
C MET A 70 2.52 -1.13 10.39
N TRP A 71 1.75 -1.00 11.47
CA TRP A 71 0.67 -1.90 11.82
C TRP A 71 -0.36 -2.02 10.69
N THR A 72 -0.76 -0.88 10.12
CA THR A 72 -1.75 -0.87 9.03
C THR A 72 -1.22 -1.57 7.78
N LEU A 73 0.03 -1.31 7.39
CA LEU A 73 0.62 -1.92 6.20
C LEU A 73 0.78 -3.44 6.39
N LEU A 74 1.23 -3.88 7.57
CA LEU A 74 1.28 -5.31 7.93
C LEU A 74 -0.11 -5.94 7.90
N ALA A 75 -1.14 -5.25 8.42
CA ALA A 75 -2.50 -5.76 8.41
C ALA A 75 -3.07 -5.94 6.99
N PHE A 76 -2.74 -5.04 6.06
CA PHE A 76 -3.10 -5.23 4.66
C PHE A 76 -2.28 -6.31 3.95
N LYS A 77 -1.03 -6.55 4.36
CA LYS A 77 -0.23 -7.67 3.85
C LYS A 77 -0.74 -9.02 4.36
N ALA A 78 -1.12 -9.09 5.64
CA ALA A 78 -1.74 -10.24 6.29
C ALA A 78 -3.21 -10.44 5.89
N PHE A 79 -3.81 -9.53 5.12
CA PHE A 79 -5.24 -9.51 4.84
C PHE A 79 -5.86 -10.87 4.45
N PRO A 80 -5.23 -11.72 3.61
CA PRO A 80 -5.74 -13.05 3.28
C PRO A 80 -5.96 -13.99 4.47
N THR A 81 -5.17 -13.87 5.53
CA THR A 81 -5.18 -14.79 6.68
C THR A 81 -6.05 -14.29 7.83
N LEU A 82 -6.35 -12.98 7.87
CA LEU A 82 -7.19 -12.38 8.90
C LEU A 82 -8.62 -12.92 8.90
N GLU A 83 -9.25 -12.88 10.08
CA GLU A 83 -10.67 -13.19 10.21
C GLU A 83 -11.55 -12.20 9.41
N SER A 84 -12.74 -12.65 8.99
CA SER A 84 -13.63 -11.83 8.16
C SER A 84 -14.05 -10.51 8.83
N ASN A 85 -14.16 -10.49 10.16
CA ASN A 85 -14.47 -9.26 10.91
C ASN A 85 -13.32 -8.25 10.83
N ASP A 86 -12.07 -8.71 10.91
CA ASP A 86 -10.89 -7.85 10.82
C ASP A 86 -10.68 -7.34 9.39
N GLN A 87 -10.87 -8.20 8.39
CA GLN A 87 -10.89 -7.81 6.98
C GLN A 87 -11.92 -6.71 6.70
N GLU A 88 -13.15 -6.88 7.20
CA GLU A 88 -14.22 -5.89 7.11
C GLU A 88 -13.82 -4.58 7.78
N ASN A 89 -13.28 -4.64 8.99
CA ASN A 89 -12.93 -3.46 9.76
C ASN A 89 -11.77 -2.67 9.11
N LEU A 90 -10.75 -3.37 8.60
CA LEU A 90 -9.64 -2.76 7.87
C LEU A 90 -10.13 -2.00 6.63
N LEU A 91 -10.98 -2.62 5.82
CA LEU A 91 -11.54 -1.96 4.62
C LEU A 91 -12.41 -0.75 4.95
N LYS A 92 -13.09 -0.76 6.10
CA LYS A 92 -13.97 0.33 6.52
C LYS A 92 -13.24 1.51 7.16
N THR A 93 -12.10 1.25 7.80
CA THR A 93 -11.50 2.22 8.74
C THR A 93 -10.04 2.56 8.47
N ARG A 94 -9.32 1.78 7.65
CA ARG A 94 -7.88 1.94 7.44
C ARG A 94 -7.43 1.89 5.98
N PHE A 95 -8.32 1.66 5.02
CA PHE A 95 -7.98 1.53 3.61
C PHE A 95 -7.39 2.80 3.00
N LEU A 96 -8.02 3.95 3.23
CA LEU A 96 -7.51 5.23 2.73
C LEU A 96 -6.20 5.60 3.42
N PHE A 97 -6.11 5.41 4.73
CA PHE A 97 -4.91 5.63 5.52
C PHE A 97 -3.74 4.79 4.99
N ALA A 98 -3.97 3.51 4.68
CA ALA A 98 -2.95 2.65 4.08
C ALA A 98 -2.45 3.22 2.74
N ILE A 99 -3.36 3.60 1.84
CA ILE A 99 -3.01 4.15 0.51
C ILE A 99 -2.18 5.43 0.64
N GLN A 100 -2.54 6.31 1.58
CA GLN A 100 -1.81 7.54 1.85
C GLN A 100 -0.39 7.28 2.39
N ASN A 101 -0.17 6.11 3.00
CA ASN A 101 1.12 5.67 3.53
C ASN A 101 1.82 4.63 2.63
N GLY A 102 1.51 4.62 1.33
CA GLY A 102 2.28 3.85 0.34
C GLY A 102 1.75 2.45 0.02
N PHE A 103 0.66 2.01 0.65
CA PHE A 103 0.01 0.76 0.26
C PHE A 103 -0.47 0.80 -1.20
N ASN A 104 -0.25 -0.30 -1.92
CA ASN A 104 -0.75 -0.50 -3.27
C ASN A 104 -1.93 -1.49 -3.27
N PRO A 105 -3.18 -1.03 -3.44
CA PRO A 105 -4.35 -1.91 -3.47
C PRO A 105 -4.31 -2.97 -4.57
N ASP A 106 -3.62 -2.72 -5.67
CA ASP A 106 -3.50 -3.68 -6.77
C ASP A 106 -2.75 -4.95 -6.34
N ALA A 107 -1.75 -4.79 -5.47
CA ALA A 107 -1.00 -5.91 -4.92
C ALA A 107 -1.91 -6.84 -4.09
N LEU A 108 -2.84 -6.26 -3.32
CA LEU A 108 -3.79 -7.04 -2.53
C LEU A 108 -4.72 -7.88 -3.40
N VAL A 109 -5.22 -7.35 -4.52
CA VAL A 109 -6.05 -8.16 -5.43
C VAL A 109 -5.23 -9.27 -6.08
N ASN A 110 -3.99 -8.99 -6.48
CA ASN A 110 -3.16 -10.02 -7.08
C ASN A 110 -2.84 -11.13 -6.06
N GLU A 111 -2.44 -10.79 -4.84
CA GLU A 111 -2.11 -11.76 -3.79
C GLU A 111 -3.33 -12.53 -3.28
N TYR A 112 -4.45 -11.85 -3.02
CA TYR A 112 -5.65 -12.49 -2.45
C TYR A 112 -6.35 -13.40 -3.47
N PHE A 113 -6.23 -13.11 -4.76
CA PHE A 113 -7.00 -13.80 -5.80
C PHE A 113 -6.20 -14.72 -6.73
N LEU A 114 -4.88 -14.81 -6.56
CA LEU A 114 -4.01 -15.60 -7.45
C LEU A 114 -4.45 -17.07 -7.55
N ASP A 115 -4.89 -17.65 -6.43
CA ASP A 115 -5.20 -19.08 -6.33
C ASP A 115 -6.62 -19.44 -6.80
N TYR A 116 -7.48 -18.46 -7.03
CA TYR A 116 -8.86 -18.70 -7.41
C TYR A 116 -8.99 -18.87 -8.93
N LYS A 117 -9.19 -20.13 -9.35
CA LYS A 117 -9.45 -20.48 -10.77
C LYS A 117 -10.89 -20.24 -11.24
N ASP A 118 -11.81 -19.99 -10.31
CA ASP A 118 -13.24 -19.84 -10.58
C ASP A 118 -13.66 -18.36 -10.53
N ASP A 119 -14.00 -17.81 -11.69
CA ASP A 119 -14.45 -16.42 -11.85
C ASP A 119 -15.67 -16.09 -10.99
N SER A 120 -16.56 -17.06 -10.73
CA SER A 120 -17.74 -16.85 -9.90
C SER A 120 -17.38 -16.63 -8.43
N VAL A 121 -16.37 -17.35 -7.93
CA VAL A 121 -15.84 -17.20 -6.57
C VAL A 121 -15.14 -15.84 -6.44
N VAL A 122 -14.31 -15.48 -7.41
CA VAL A 122 -13.65 -14.17 -7.50
C VAL A 122 -14.69 -13.05 -7.46
N LYS A 123 -15.72 -13.13 -8.29
CA LYS A 123 -16.78 -12.12 -8.36
C LYS A 123 -17.54 -11.97 -7.04
N ASN A 124 -17.85 -13.09 -6.37
CA ASN A 124 -18.50 -13.06 -5.06
C ASN A 124 -17.61 -12.35 -4.04
N LYS A 125 -16.32 -12.69 -4.00
CA LYS A 125 -15.36 -12.03 -3.10
C LYS A 125 -15.18 -10.55 -3.41
N PHE A 126 -15.10 -10.15 -4.68
CA PHE A 126 -15.04 -8.73 -5.07
C PHE A 126 -16.26 -7.95 -4.59
N SER A 127 -17.45 -8.56 -4.61
CA SER A 127 -18.67 -7.91 -4.09
C SER A 127 -18.57 -7.56 -2.61
N ILE A 128 -17.82 -8.36 -1.83
CA ILE A 128 -17.55 -8.10 -0.41
C ILE A 128 -16.65 -6.87 -0.25
N PHE A 129 -15.58 -6.75 -1.05
CA PHE A 129 -14.73 -5.55 -1.06
C PHE A 129 -15.54 -4.29 -1.43
N VAL A 130 -16.32 -4.37 -2.51
CA VAL A 130 -17.17 -3.26 -2.96
C VAL A 130 -18.14 -2.83 -1.86
N LYS A 131 -18.78 -3.79 -1.18
CA LYS A 131 -19.68 -3.54 -0.05
C LYS A 131 -18.95 -2.77 1.06
N TYR A 132 -17.77 -3.21 1.49
CA TYR A 132 -17.08 -2.60 2.62
C TYR A 132 -16.42 -1.26 2.29
N LEU A 133 -15.92 -1.07 1.07
CA LEU A 133 -15.52 0.25 0.58
C LEU A 133 -16.69 1.23 0.56
N GLY A 134 -17.88 0.77 0.19
CA GLY A 134 -19.13 1.55 0.28
C GLY A 134 -19.56 1.91 1.71
N MET A 135 -18.94 1.30 2.72
CA MET A 135 -19.16 1.59 4.14
C MET A 135 -17.97 2.30 4.79
N ASN A 136 -16.93 2.65 4.02
CA ASN A 136 -15.71 3.25 4.55
C ASN A 136 -15.98 4.68 5.07
N ALA A 137 -15.57 4.90 6.32
CA ALA A 137 -15.81 6.14 7.07
C ALA A 137 -14.58 7.05 7.19
N GLU A 138 -13.49 6.72 6.51
CA GLU A 138 -12.27 7.54 6.53
C GLU A 138 -12.49 8.84 5.76
N ARG A 139 -11.98 9.95 6.32
CA ARG A 139 -12.14 11.28 5.73
C ARG A 139 -11.08 11.54 4.66
N LEU A 140 -11.53 12.00 3.50
CA LEU A 140 -10.70 12.44 2.38
C LEU A 140 -10.99 13.91 2.06
N GLY A 141 -10.11 14.79 2.55
CA GLY A 141 -10.29 16.23 2.43
C GLY A 141 -11.10 16.85 3.57
N SER A 142 -11.21 18.18 3.53
CA SER A 142 -11.88 18.98 4.56
C SER A 142 -13.28 19.47 4.17
N ASN A 143 -13.55 19.61 2.87
CA ASN A 143 -14.80 20.18 2.36
C ASN A 143 -15.87 19.12 2.20
N THR A 144 -17.15 19.48 2.36
CA THR A 144 -18.27 18.56 2.12
C THR A 144 -18.31 18.07 0.68
N VAL A 145 -18.76 16.83 0.48
CA VAL A 145 -19.01 16.24 -0.84
C VAL A 145 -20.48 16.41 -1.18
N GLU A 146 -20.79 16.94 -2.36
CA GLU A 146 -22.16 17.07 -2.86
C GLU A 146 -22.50 15.92 -3.81
N VAL A 147 -23.50 15.11 -3.45
CA VAL A 147 -24.00 14.00 -4.28
C VAL A 147 -25.49 14.20 -4.51
N GLU A 148 -25.91 14.35 -5.77
CA GLU A 148 -27.31 14.58 -6.16
C GLU A 148 -27.98 15.73 -5.37
N GLY A 149 -27.25 16.85 -5.19
CA GLY A 149 -27.75 18.04 -4.49
C GLY A 149 -27.77 17.93 -2.96
N LYS A 150 -27.32 16.81 -2.38
CA LYS A 150 -27.17 16.65 -0.92
C LYS A 150 -25.71 16.75 -0.52
N LYS A 151 -25.43 17.47 0.56
CA LYS A 151 -24.08 17.63 1.12
C LYS A 151 -23.81 16.61 2.21
N TYR A 152 -22.65 15.97 2.12
CA TYR A 152 -22.17 14.94 3.04
C TYR A 152 -20.82 15.31 3.63
N LEU A 153 -20.46 14.70 4.76
CA LEU A 153 -19.09 14.74 5.25
C LEU A 153 -18.15 14.08 4.22
N PRO A 154 -16.88 14.49 4.13
CA PRO A 154 -15.94 14.01 3.12
C PRO A 154 -15.43 12.58 3.35
N GLU A 155 -16.31 11.64 3.66
CA GLU A 155 -15.93 10.25 3.88
C GLU A 155 -15.75 9.52 2.54
N LEU A 156 -14.86 8.53 2.50
CA LEU A 156 -14.49 7.80 1.28
C LEU A 156 -15.71 7.23 0.55
N ARG A 157 -16.67 6.67 1.29
CA ARG A 157 -17.91 6.14 0.72
C ARG A 157 -18.67 7.14 -0.16
N TYR A 158 -18.67 8.43 0.20
CA TYR A 158 -19.36 9.46 -0.55
C TYR A 158 -18.58 9.90 -1.79
N TRP A 159 -17.24 9.81 -1.76
CA TRP A 159 -16.41 10.01 -2.95
C TRP A 159 -16.62 8.90 -3.99
N ILE A 160 -16.72 7.65 -3.52
CA ILE A 160 -17.06 6.50 -4.38
C ILE A 160 -18.47 6.68 -4.94
N GLN A 161 -19.43 7.12 -4.12
CA GLN A 161 -20.80 7.38 -4.56
C GLN A 161 -20.88 8.49 -5.62
N ASP A 162 -20.21 9.62 -5.40
CA ASP A 162 -20.12 10.73 -6.37
C ASP A 162 -19.56 10.24 -7.70
N TYR A 163 -18.43 9.53 -7.65
CA TYR A 163 -17.80 8.94 -8.83
C TYR A 163 -18.73 7.96 -9.56
N SER A 164 -19.43 7.08 -8.83
CA SER A 164 -20.33 6.10 -9.44
C SER A 164 -21.49 6.75 -10.24
N LYS A 165 -21.85 7.98 -9.86
CA LYS A 165 -22.94 8.78 -10.46
C LYS A 165 -22.44 9.82 -11.46
N PHE A 166 -21.14 10.10 -11.50
CA PHE A 166 -20.55 11.07 -12.41
C PHE A 166 -20.81 10.67 -13.87
N PRO A 167 -21.25 11.57 -14.78
CA PRO A 167 -21.59 11.20 -16.15
C PRO A 167 -20.50 10.38 -16.85
N SER A 168 -20.88 9.23 -17.42
CA SER A 168 -20.01 8.36 -18.19
C SER A 168 -20.64 8.06 -19.55
N LYS A 169 -19.80 8.01 -20.59
CA LYS A 169 -20.22 7.58 -21.94
C LYS A 169 -20.23 6.06 -22.09
N THR A 170 -19.51 5.37 -21.21
CA THR A 170 -19.35 3.92 -21.24
C THR A 170 -20.05 3.28 -20.05
N PRO A 171 -20.60 2.06 -20.20
CA PRO A 171 -21.19 1.33 -19.08
C PRO A 171 -20.12 0.84 -18.08
N LYS A 172 -18.88 0.62 -18.54
CA LYS A 172 -17.75 0.18 -17.71
C LYS A 172 -16.74 1.31 -17.57
N ARG A 173 -16.61 1.86 -16.36
CA ARG A 173 -15.65 2.94 -16.08
C ARG A 173 -14.21 2.44 -16.13
N GLY A 174 -13.30 3.23 -16.67
CA GLY A 174 -11.87 2.93 -16.69
C GLY A 174 -11.01 4.16 -16.46
N SER A 175 -9.76 4.12 -16.94
CA SER A 175 -8.79 5.20 -16.77
C SER A 175 -9.30 6.54 -17.30
N VAL A 176 -10.02 6.53 -18.44
CA VAL A 176 -10.57 7.75 -19.07
C VAL A 176 -11.63 8.39 -18.19
N GLU A 177 -12.61 7.61 -17.70
CA GLU A 177 -13.67 8.11 -16.83
C GLU A 177 -13.12 8.60 -15.48
N ARG A 178 -12.13 7.91 -14.90
CA ARG A 178 -11.44 8.37 -13.68
C ARG A 178 -10.75 9.71 -13.90
N LEU A 179 -9.97 9.84 -14.97
CA LEU A 179 -9.27 11.09 -15.29
C LEU A 179 -10.27 12.23 -15.55
N ALA A 180 -11.37 11.95 -16.25
CA ALA A 180 -12.43 12.92 -16.46
C ALA A 180 -13.04 13.36 -15.11
N TYR A 181 -13.37 12.41 -14.22
CA TYR A 181 -13.90 12.72 -12.90
C TYR A 181 -12.94 13.56 -12.07
N ILE A 182 -11.67 13.17 -11.98
CA ILE A 182 -10.66 13.88 -11.18
C ILE A 182 -10.45 15.32 -11.66
N ASN A 183 -10.56 15.57 -12.97
CA ASN A 183 -10.33 16.89 -13.54
C ASN A 183 -11.60 17.77 -13.58
N GLN A 184 -12.78 17.16 -13.73
CA GLN A 184 -14.01 17.89 -14.03
C GLN A 184 -14.97 18.01 -12.84
N SER A 185 -14.97 17.07 -11.89
CA SER A 185 -15.87 17.08 -10.74
C SER A 185 -15.66 18.33 -9.87
N GLY A 186 -16.75 19.03 -9.54
CA GLY A 186 -16.74 20.17 -8.64
C GLY A 186 -16.26 19.82 -7.24
N ASN A 187 -16.59 18.62 -6.74
CA ASN A 187 -16.14 18.12 -5.45
C ASN A 187 -14.60 17.97 -5.42
N VAL A 188 -14.04 17.34 -6.46
CA VAL A 188 -12.60 17.03 -6.54
C VAL A 188 -11.74 18.29 -6.67
N ARG A 189 -12.25 19.37 -7.29
CA ARG A 189 -11.51 20.64 -7.42
C ARG A 189 -11.02 21.18 -6.08
N SER A 190 -11.75 20.91 -5.01
CA SER A 190 -11.42 21.37 -3.66
C SER A 190 -10.38 20.50 -2.93
N LEU A 191 -10.01 19.33 -3.48
CA LEU A 191 -8.99 18.46 -2.91
C LEU A 191 -7.58 18.94 -3.22
N THR A 192 -6.68 18.75 -2.26
CA THR A 192 -5.23 18.90 -2.44
C THR A 192 -4.69 17.83 -3.41
N GLN A 193 -3.51 18.07 -3.97
CA GLN A 193 -2.88 17.11 -4.89
C GLN A 193 -2.68 15.72 -4.25
N VAL A 194 -2.27 15.67 -2.99
CA VAL A 194 -2.09 14.42 -2.22
C VAL A 194 -3.42 13.64 -2.13
N TYR A 195 -4.51 14.33 -1.81
CA TYR A 195 -5.83 13.68 -1.74
C TYR A 195 -6.36 13.27 -3.10
N ARG A 196 -6.09 14.02 -4.17
CA ARG A 196 -6.45 13.61 -5.53
C ARG A 196 -5.72 12.34 -5.96
N GLN A 197 -4.43 12.22 -5.62
CA GLN A 197 -3.65 11.01 -5.90
C GLN A 197 -4.17 9.79 -5.12
N ALA A 198 -4.47 9.97 -3.83
CA ALA A 198 -5.08 8.91 -3.03
C ALA A 198 -6.44 8.50 -3.60
N LEU A 199 -7.29 9.46 -3.96
CA LEU A 199 -8.58 9.20 -4.60
C LEU A 199 -8.42 8.44 -5.93
N MET A 200 -7.47 8.83 -6.77
CA MET A 200 -7.20 8.13 -8.04
C MET A 200 -6.88 6.65 -7.82
N LYS A 201 -6.05 6.32 -6.81
CA LYS A 201 -5.73 4.94 -6.44
C LYS A 201 -6.97 4.18 -5.94
N VAL A 202 -7.76 4.80 -5.06
CA VAL A 202 -9.02 4.20 -4.57
C VAL A 202 -9.98 3.91 -5.72
N LEU A 203 -10.20 4.88 -6.61
CA LEU A 203 -11.11 4.73 -7.74
C LEU A 203 -10.61 3.69 -8.74
N LYS A 204 -9.29 3.58 -8.92
CA LYS A 204 -8.73 2.50 -9.72
C LYS A 204 -9.08 1.14 -9.16
N PHE A 205 -8.80 0.94 -7.88
CA PHE A 205 -9.12 -0.28 -7.18
C PHE A 205 -10.62 -0.60 -7.26
N TYR A 206 -11.47 0.40 -7.03
CA TYR A 206 -12.92 0.26 -7.14
C TYR A 206 -13.37 -0.15 -8.55
N ASP A 207 -12.84 0.47 -9.61
CA ASP A 207 -13.14 0.07 -10.98
C ASP A 207 -12.75 -1.38 -11.25
N ASP A 208 -11.59 -1.81 -10.77
CA ASP A 208 -11.07 -3.16 -10.97
C ASP A 208 -11.97 -4.21 -10.26
N LEU A 209 -12.52 -3.86 -9.10
CA LEU A 209 -13.48 -4.70 -8.37
C LEU A 209 -14.86 -4.77 -9.03
N VAL A 210 -15.34 -3.68 -9.63
CA VAL A 210 -16.68 -3.63 -10.26
C VAL A 210 -16.65 -4.21 -11.69
N ASN A 211 -15.55 -4.07 -12.42
CA ASN A 211 -15.40 -4.52 -13.80
C ASN A 211 -14.73 -5.89 -13.91
N VAL A 212 -15.25 -6.90 -13.20
CA VAL A 212 -14.63 -8.24 -13.07
C VAL A 212 -14.38 -8.92 -14.42
N ASP A 213 -15.20 -8.67 -15.44
CA ASP A 213 -15.02 -9.28 -16.77
C ASP A 213 -13.92 -8.61 -17.62
N ARG A 214 -13.17 -7.63 -17.09
CA ARG A 214 -11.95 -7.21 -17.77
C ARG A 214 -10.93 -8.33 -17.59
N PRO A 215 -10.35 -8.87 -18.69
CA PRO A 215 -9.23 -9.77 -18.53
C PRO A 215 -8.22 -9.04 -17.65
N ARG A 216 -7.90 -9.61 -16.49
CA ARG A 216 -6.77 -9.11 -15.72
C ARG A 216 -5.61 -9.20 -16.69
N LYS A 217 -4.95 -8.08 -16.96
CA LYS A 217 -3.62 -8.15 -17.57
C LYS A 217 -2.84 -9.02 -16.60
N VAL A 218 -2.66 -10.29 -16.96
CA VAL A 218 -1.55 -11.05 -16.43
C VAL A 218 -0.39 -10.21 -16.90
N VAL A 219 0.25 -9.50 -15.96
CA VAL A 219 1.47 -8.80 -16.27
C VAL A 219 2.42 -9.93 -16.65
N ASP A 220 2.58 -10.13 -17.95
CA ASP A 220 3.51 -11.11 -18.45
C ASP A 220 4.93 -10.60 -18.19
N GLU A 221 5.89 -11.51 -18.29
CA GLU A 221 7.29 -11.20 -18.04
C GLU A 221 7.77 -10.10 -19.01
N GLU A 222 7.16 -10.01 -20.19
CA GLU A 222 7.35 -8.98 -21.21
C GLU A 222 6.87 -7.59 -20.75
N ASP A 223 5.63 -7.46 -20.24
CA ASP A 223 5.13 -6.20 -19.64
C ASP A 223 6.03 -5.73 -18.47
N LEU A 224 6.67 -6.64 -17.72
CA LEU A 224 7.62 -6.31 -16.64
C LEU A 224 9.01 -5.89 -17.15
N GLU A 225 9.49 -6.51 -18.23
CA GLU A 225 10.75 -6.12 -18.89
C GLU A 225 10.63 -4.74 -19.52
N ASP A 226 9.53 -4.45 -20.22
CA ASP A 226 9.25 -3.13 -20.79
C ASP A 226 9.23 -2.03 -19.71
N ALA A 227 8.54 -2.29 -18.59
CA ALA A 227 8.49 -1.35 -17.48
C ALA A 227 9.86 -1.15 -16.80
N ARG A 228 10.73 -2.17 -16.81
CA ARG A 228 12.10 -2.08 -16.32
C ARG A 228 12.98 -1.24 -17.24
N GLU A 229 12.90 -1.46 -18.55
CA GLU A 229 13.63 -0.66 -19.53
C GLU A 229 13.22 0.81 -19.45
N ASP A 230 11.91 1.10 -19.39
CA ASP A 230 11.40 2.48 -19.22
C ASP A 230 11.94 3.14 -17.94
N MET A 231 11.99 2.40 -16.83
CA MET A 231 12.55 2.88 -15.56
C MET A 231 14.06 3.13 -15.65
N GLU A 232 14.81 2.28 -16.36
CA GLU A 232 16.25 2.46 -16.55
C GLU A 232 16.56 3.68 -17.43
N VAL A 233 15.79 3.90 -18.49
CA VAL A 233 15.87 5.09 -19.34
C VAL A 233 15.58 6.36 -18.53
N LEU A 234 14.53 6.35 -17.70
CA LEU A 234 14.20 7.48 -16.83
C LEU A 234 15.30 7.75 -15.78
N ALA A 235 15.90 6.69 -15.23
CA ALA A 235 17.00 6.82 -14.29
C ALA A 235 18.26 7.41 -14.94
N GLN A 236 18.60 6.98 -16.16
CA GLN A 236 19.71 7.54 -16.94
C GLN A 236 19.47 9.01 -17.28
N ALA A 237 18.27 9.35 -17.79
CA ALA A 237 17.90 10.73 -18.10
C ALA A 237 17.99 11.65 -16.88
N TRP A 238 17.64 11.15 -15.69
CA TRP A 238 17.77 11.89 -14.44
C TRP A 238 19.23 12.11 -14.03
N GLN A 239 20.11 11.12 -14.21
CA GLN A 239 21.55 11.26 -13.96
C GLN A 239 22.21 12.28 -14.91
N GLU A 240 21.83 12.27 -16.19
CA GLU A 240 22.32 13.23 -17.19
C GLU A 240 21.84 14.66 -16.88
N ALA A 241 20.57 14.82 -16.48
CA ALA A 241 20.00 16.12 -16.10
C ALA A 241 20.67 16.73 -14.85
N GLN A 242 21.25 15.90 -13.98
CA GLN A 242 22.05 16.37 -12.83
C GLN A 242 23.49 16.74 -13.20
N GLY A 243 23.83 16.72 -14.49
CA GLY A 243 25.00 17.41 -15.03
C GLY A 243 26.32 16.73 -14.74
N GLY A 244 26.36 15.38 -14.71
CA GLY A 244 27.60 14.60 -14.81
C GLY A 244 28.74 15.04 -13.88
N ALA A 245 28.43 15.66 -12.75
CA ALA A 245 29.44 16.02 -11.76
C ALA A 245 29.74 14.74 -10.98
N PRO A 246 30.95 14.16 -11.09
CA PRO A 246 31.32 13.04 -10.25
C PRO A 246 31.15 13.48 -8.79
N LEU A 247 30.42 12.69 -8.00
CA LEU A 247 30.48 12.74 -6.56
C LEU A 247 31.93 12.45 -6.16
N VAL A 248 32.76 13.49 -6.10
CA VAL A 248 34.05 13.44 -5.43
C VAL A 248 33.73 13.30 -3.96
N SER A 249 33.70 12.05 -3.51
CA SER A 249 33.78 11.64 -2.13
C SER A 249 35.06 12.21 -1.53
N GLN A 250 34.98 13.38 -0.88
CA GLN A 250 35.90 13.68 0.20
C GLN A 250 35.33 13.08 1.47
N ALA A 251 35.55 11.78 1.63
CA ALA A 251 35.61 11.14 2.94
C ALA A 251 37.06 10.70 3.17
N PRO A 252 37.73 11.12 4.25
CA PRO A 252 38.89 10.40 4.74
C PRO A 252 38.39 9.18 5.54
N ASN A 253 38.87 7.99 5.12
CA ASN A 253 38.88 6.74 5.88
C ASN A 253 37.55 6.16 6.38
N GLN A 254 37.07 5.09 5.74
CA GLN A 254 37.09 3.74 6.33
C GLN A 254 36.65 2.67 5.32
N GLN A 255 37.32 1.52 5.39
CA GLN A 255 37.19 0.36 4.50
C GLN A 255 35.77 -0.22 4.50
N VAL A 256 35.05 -0.13 3.37
CA VAL A 256 34.02 -1.12 3.00
C VAL A 256 34.01 -1.22 1.47
N GLY A 257 34.90 -2.06 0.95
CA GLY A 257 35.02 -2.27 -0.49
C GLY A 257 35.52 -3.67 -0.74
N LEU A 258 34.68 -4.65 -0.46
CA LEU A 258 34.76 -6.04 -0.93
C LEU A 258 33.42 -6.68 -0.52
N ASN A 259 32.65 -7.16 -1.50
CA ASN A 259 31.80 -8.38 -1.46
C ASN A 259 30.51 -8.24 -2.32
N ILE A 260 30.67 -7.89 -3.60
CA ILE A 260 29.64 -8.12 -4.61
C ILE A 260 29.94 -9.41 -5.37
N ASP A 261 31.21 -9.66 -5.71
CA ASP A 261 31.61 -10.88 -6.42
C ASP A 261 31.40 -12.16 -5.59
N GLN A 262 31.58 -12.12 -4.27
CA GLN A 262 31.31 -13.28 -3.41
C GLN A 262 29.82 -13.55 -3.25
N LYS A 263 28.97 -12.51 -3.16
CA LYS A 263 27.51 -12.66 -3.20
C LYS A 263 27.00 -13.25 -4.52
N LEU A 264 27.60 -12.87 -5.65
CA LEU A 264 27.26 -13.44 -6.96
C LEU A 264 27.70 -14.90 -7.09
N GLN A 265 28.83 -15.27 -6.47
CA GLN A 265 29.33 -16.64 -6.48
C GLN A 265 28.49 -17.56 -5.58
N ASP A 266 28.00 -17.06 -4.45
CA ASP A 266 27.07 -17.80 -3.58
C ASP A 266 25.69 -17.99 -4.22
N LEU A 267 25.22 -17.04 -5.02
CA LEU A 267 23.97 -17.18 -5.79
C LEU A 267 24.10 -18.24 -6.90
N ARG A 268 25.23 -18.28 -7.63
CA ARG A 268 25.48 -19.31 -8.65
C ARG A 268 25.51 -20.72 -8.05
N ASN A 269 26.05 -20.87 -6.83
CA ASN A 269 26.11 -22.17 -6.15
C ASN A 269 24.74 -22.65 -5.63
N ARG A 270 23.74 -21.76 -5.50
CA ARG A 270 22.39 -22.10 -5.03
C ARG A 270 21.43 -22.53 -6.14
N VAL A 271 21.64 -22.08 -7.38
CA VAL A 271 20.74 -22.38 -8.52
C VAL A 271 21.11 -23.70 -9.23
N GLY A 272 22.26 -24.29 -8.89
CA GLY A 272 22.75 -25.55 -9.48
C GLY A 272 22.48 -26.82 -8.67
N ARG A 273 21.51 -26.83 -7.74
CA ARG A 273 21.09 -28.03 -6.99
C ARG A 273 19.59 -28.25 -7.08
#